data_AF-A0A7W7BQJ8-F1
#
_entry.id   AF-A0A7W7BQJ8-F1
#
_cell.length_a   1.000
_cell.length_b   1.000
_cell.length_c   1.000
_cell.angle_alpha   90.00
_cell.angle_beta   90.00
_cell.angle_gamma   90.00
#
_symmetry.space_group_name_H-M   'P 1'
#
loop_
_entity.id
_entity.type
_entity.pdbx_description
1 polymer ?
#
loop_
_entity_poly.entity_id
_entity_poly.type
_entity_poly.pdbx_seq_one_letter_code
_entity_poly.pdbx_strand_id
1 'polypeptide(L)'
;MTKNRRYEAHYDGLNDARIAQAAATLAPTTLPMQAYGPAEIEWKRPGVPVWAWISWTDAPATRIAAEATGWNDRVVCVEWEARGGRRSVMVWRNAVTRRS
;
A
#
# COMPACT_ATOMS: atom_id res chain seq x y z
N MET A 1 27.41 -10.51 -35.41
CA MET A 1 27.41 -9.96 -34.04
C MET A 1 26.46 -10.81 -33.20
N THR A 2 26.93 -11.94 -32.68
CA THR A 2 26.09 -12.97 -32.05
C THR A 2 25.88 -12.57 -30.60
N LYS A 3 24.73 -11.94 -30.28
CA LYS A 3 24.38 -11.60 -28.90
C LYS A 3 24.33 -12.89 -28.06
N ASN A 4 24.94 -12.82 -26.89
CA ASN A 4 25.28 -13.97 -26.07
C ASN A 4 24.02 -14.54 -25.40
N ARG A 5 23.44 -15.59 -26.00
CA ARG A 5 22.21 -16.30 -25.59
C ARG A 5 22.16 -16.69 -24.09
N ARG A 6 23.34 -16.89 -23.48
CA ARG A 6 23.49 -17.20 -22.06
C ARG A 6 23.26 -15.97 -21.16
N TYR A 7 23.56 -14.79 -21.66
CA TYR A 7 23.33 -13.52 -20.98
C TYR A 7 21.83 -13.20 -20.98
N GLU A 8 21.15 -13.38 -22.11
CA GLU A 8 19.69 -13.21 -22.23
C GLU A 8 18.94 -14.10 -21.23
N ALA A 9 19.24 -15.41 -21.21
CA ALA A 9 18.63 -16.35 -20.28
C ALA A 9 18.86 -16.01 -18.78
N HIS A 10 20.00 -15.39 -18.45
CA HIS A 10 20.30 -14.96 -17.09
C HIS A 10 19.42 -13.77 -16.67
N TYR A 11 19.27 -12.77 -17.54
CA TYR A 11 18.44 -11.61 -17.26
C TYR A 11 16.95 -11.95 -17.30
N ASP A 12 16.53 -12.86 -18.19
CA ASP A 12 15.15 -13.36 -18.22
C ASP A 12 14.80 -14.04 -16.90
N GLY A 13 15.65 -14.93 -16.38
CA GLY A 13 15.44 -15.56 -15.07
C GLY A 13 15.39 -14.58 -13.90
N LEU A 14 16.21 -13.52 -13.92
CA LEU A 14 16.15 -12.45 -12.92
C LEU A 14 14.88 -11.61 -13.04
N ASN A 15 14.37 -11.42 -14.26
CA ASN A 15 13.15 -10.66 -14.50
C ASN A 15 11.93 -11.48 -14.07
N ASP A 16 11.88 -12.75 -14.41
CA ASP A 16 10.85 -13.70 -13.96
C ASP A 16 10.78 -13.77 -12.43
N ALA A 17 11.93 -13.81 -11.76
CA ALA A 17 12.00 -13.79 -10.30
C ALA A 17 11.43 -12.48 -9.71
N ARG A 18 11.71 -11.32 -10.34
CA ARG A 18 11.14 -10.03 -9.91
C ARG A 18 9.64 -9.96 -10.18
N ILE A 19 9.17 -10.47 -11.31
CA ILE A 19 7.74 -10.53 -11.66
C ILE A 19 7.01 -11.43 -10.66
N ALA A 20 7.54 -12.61 -10.35
CA ALA A 20 6.98 -13.52 -9.35
C ALA A 20 6.95 -12.89 -7.95
N GLN A 21 8.00 -12.15 -7.57
CA GLN A 21 8.06 -11.46 -6.29
C GLN A 21 7.05 -10.30 -6.20
N ALA A 22 6.86 -9.55 -7.30
CA ALA A 22 5.85 -8.51 -7.38
C ALA A 22 4.43 -9.10 -7.31
N ALA A 23 4.17 -10.20 -8.03
CA ALA A 23 2.88 -10.90 -8.03
C ALA A 23 2.51 -11.50 -6.66
N ALA A 24 3.50 -11.87 -5.84
CA ALA A 24 3.26 -12.36 -4.47
C ALA A 24 2.91 -11.25 -3.46
N THR A 25 3.00 -9.97 -3.85
CA THR A 25 2.70 -8.85 -2.93
C THR A 25 1.23 -8.51 -3.01
N LEU A 26 0.50 -8.71 -1.91
CA LEU A 26 -0.91 -8.32 -1.82
C LEU A 26 -1.07 -6.82 -2.08
N ALA A 27 -1.85 -6.48 -3.11
CA ALA A 27 -2.14 -5.10 -3.47
C ALA A 27 -3.27 -4.56 -2.58
N PRO A 28 -3.02 -3.50 -1.78
CA PRO A 28 -4.06 -2.87 -0.98
C PRO A 28 -5.05 -2.13 -1.89
N THR A 29 -6.31 -2.10 -1.46
CA THR A 29 -7.39 -1.43 -2.18
C THR A 29 -7.67 -0.07 -1.56
N THR A 30 -7.45 1.00 -2.32
CA THR A 30 -7.79 2.36 -1.90
C THR A 30 -9.26 2.66 -2.13
N LEU A 31 -9.85 3.44 -1.23
CA LEU A 31 -11.16 4.00 -1.47
C LEU A 31 -11.17 4.85 -2.76
N PRO A 32 -12.27 4.83 -3.53
CA PRO A 32 -12.41 5.68 -4.70
C PRO A 32 -12.58 7.15 -4.29
N MET A 33 -12.16 8.10 -5.13
CA MET A 33 -12.15 9.53 -4.76
C MET A 33 -13.53 10.09 -4.36
N GLN A 34 -14.60 9.53 -4.91
CA GLN A 34 -15.97 9.91 -4.58
C GLN A 34 -16.30 9.67 -3.08
N ALA A 35 -15.56 8.78 -2.42
CA ALA A 35 -15.72 8.49 -0.99
C ALA A 35 -15.16 9.59 -0.08
N TYR A 36 -14.23 10.43 -0.58
CA TYR A 36 -13.45 11.35 0.24
C TYR A 36 -14.31 12.51 0.77
N GLY A 37 -15.39 12.84 0.07
CA GLY A 37 -16.22 13.99 0.40
C GLY A 37 -15.59 15.32 0.01
N PRO A 38 -16.26 16.44 0.33
CA PRO A 38 -15.84 17.78 -0.12
C PRO A 38 -14.76 18.41 0.76
N ALA A 39 -14.54 17.92 1.99
CA ALA A 39 -13.56 18.49 2.89
C ALA A 39 -12.13 18.15 2.45
N GLU A 40 -11.25 19.14 2.49
CA GLU A 40 -9.83 18.94 2.18
C GLU A 40 -9.15 17.99 3.17
N ILE A 41 -8.13 17.29 2.67
CA ILE A 41 -7.33 16.37 3.48
C ILE A 41 -6.22 17.17 4.15
N GLU A 42 -6.24 17.19 5.48
CA GLU A 42 -5.12 17.69 6.29
C GLU A 42 -4.00 16.65 6.25
N TRP A 43 -2.77 17.09 5.97
CA TRP A 43 -1.60 16.21 5.94
C TRP A 43 -0.68 16.50 7.13
N LYS A 44 -0.16 15.44 7.76
CA LYS A 44 0.74 15.53 8.92
C LYS A 44 1.96 14.63 8.76
N ARG A 45 3.13 15.20 9.07
CA ARG A 45 4.41 14.47 9.22
C ARG A 45 5.13 14.96 10.48
N PRO A 46 5.61 14.06 11.37
CA PRO A 46 5.46 12.60 11.31
C PRO A 46 4.01 12.16 11.49
N GLY A 47 3.67 10.99 10.93
CA GLY A 47 2.32 10.43 11.03
C GLY A 47 1.96 10.00 12.46
N VAL A 48 0.67 9.80 12.71
CA VAL A 48 0.17 9.36 14.02
C VAL A 48 0.07 7.83 14.05
N PRO A 49 0.66 7.12 15.02
CA PRO A 49 0.54 5.67 15.11
C PRO A 49 -0.92 5.20 15.27
N VAL A 50 -1.33 4.27 14.42
CA VAL A 50 -2.70 3.73 14.38
C VAL A 50 -2.72 2.22 14.10
N TRP A 51 -3.81 1.59 14.48
CA TRP A 51 -4.26 0.34 13.89
C TRP A 51 -5.26 0.66 12.77
N ALA A 52 -5.02 0.12 11.58
CA ALA A 52 -5.88 0.33 10.41
C ALA A 52 -6.33 -1.00 9.82
N TRP A 53 -7.60 -1.11 9.46
CA TRP A 53 -8.11 -2.21 8.63
C TRP A 53 -7.86 -1.91 7.16
N ILE A 54 -7.07 -2.75 6.50
CA ILE A 54 -6.72 -2.63 5.08
C ILE A 54 -7.47 -3.70 4.30
N SER A 55 -8.16 -3.29 3.24
CA SER A 55 -8.74 -4.23 2.27
C SER A 55 -7.71 -4.54 1.19
N TRP A 56 -7.70 -5.78 0.72
CA TRP A 56 -6.78 -6.26 -0.31
C TRP A 56 -7.57 -6.78 -1.50
N THR A 57 -6.95 -6.78 -2.67
CA THR A 57 -7.61 -7.21 -3.91
C THR A 57 -7.99 -8.70 -3.85
N ASP A 58 -7.07 -9.55 -3.39
CA ASP A 58 -7.22 -11.01 -3.40
C ASP A 58 -7.05 -11.65 -2.00
N ALA A 59 -7.32 -10.88 -0.93
CA ALA A 59 -7.21 -11.38 0.44
C ALA A 59 -8.22 -10.73 1.41
N PRO A 60 -8.58 -11.42 2.50
CA PRO A 60 -9.42 -10.84 3.54
C PRO A 60 -8.82 -9.56 4.13
N ALA A 61 -9.67 -8.61 4.49
CA ALA A 61 -9.20 -7.39 5.15
C ALA A 61 -8.42 -7.72 6.44
N THR A 62 -7.30 -7.05 6.65
CA THR A 62 -6.44 -7.29 7.82
C THR A 62 -6.20 -6.02 8.61
N ARG A 63 -6.12 -6.17 9.94
CA ARG A 63 -5.77 -5.09 10.84
C ARG A 63 -4.26 -5.04 10.99
N ILE A 64 -3.65 -3.93 10.60
CA ILE A 64 -2.19 -3.75 10.65
C ILE A 64 -1.80 -2.50 11.43
N ALA A 65 -0.56 -2.47 11.90
CA ALA A 65 0.07 -1.27 12.41
C ALA A 65 0.44 -0.33 11.26
N ALA A 66 0.06 0.93 11.35
CA ALA A 66 0.34 1.95 10.34
C ALA A 66 0.53 3.34 10.98
N GLU A 67 0.87 4.32 10.16
CA GLU A 67 0.88 5.74 10.48
C GLU A 67 -0.24 6.45 9.72
N ALA A 68 -1.11 7.19 10.40
CA ALA A 68 -2.03 8.11 9.77
C ALA A 68 -1.29 9.39 9.37
N THR A 69 -1.18 9.66 8.08
CA THR A 69 -0.42 10.79 7.51
C THR A 69 -1.29 11.86 6.88
N GLY A 70 -2.58 11.58 6.66
CA GLY A 70 -3.55 12.61 6.34
C GLY A 70 -4.98 12.18 6.60
N TRP A 71 -5.89 13.11 6.81
CA TRP A 71 -7.29 12.81 7.09
C TRP A 71 -8.23 13.98 6.80
N ASN A 72 -9.49 13.66 6.58
CA ASN A 72 -10.62 14.58 6.67
C ASN A 72 -11.77 13.90 7.44
N ASP A 73 -12.96 14.50 7.48
CA ASP A 73 -14.12 13.98 8.21
C ASP A 73 -14.54 12.55 7.82
N ARG A 74 -14.15 12.05 6.64
CA ARG A 74 -14.57 10.73 6.11
C ARG A 74 -13.46 9.71 5.97
N VAL A 75 -12.26 10.12 5.55
CA VAL A 75 -11.17 9.22 5.15
C VAL A 75 -9.87 9.54 5.87
N VAL A 76 -9.00 8.54 5.92
CA VAL A 76 -7.64 8.62 6.47
C VAL A 76 -6.68 7.98 5.48
N CYS A 77 -5.62 8.71 5.13
CA CYS A 77 -4.44 8.17 4.47
C CYS A 77 -3.58 7.47 5.53
N VAL A 78 -3.39 6.16 5.37
CA VAL A 78 -2.53 5.36 6.24
C VAL A 78 -1.34 4.84 5.46
N GLU A 79 -0.19 4.85 6.11
CA GLU A 79 1.08 4.45 5.54
C GLU A 79 1.77 3.40 6.41
N TRP A 80 2.38 2.39 5.78
CA TRP A 80 3.10 1.33 6.47
C TRP A 80 4.23 0.79 5.60
N GLU A 81 5.20 0.14 6.25
CA GLU A 81 6.26 -0.59 5.55
C GLU A 81 5.76 -1.98 5.14
N ALA A 82 5.89 -2.28 3.85
CA ALA A 82 5.55 -3.59 3.30
C ALA A 82 6.75 -4.19 2.55
N ARG A 83 6.61 -5.46 2.14
CA ARG A 83 7.56 -6.04 1.17
C ARG A 83 7.48 -5.23 -0.12
N GLY A 84 8.63 -4.70 -0.55
CA GLY A 84 8.71 -3.78 -1.69
C GLY A 84 8.60 -2.28 -1.35
N GLY A 85 8.63 -1.92 -0.06
CA GLY A 85 8.76 -0.54 0.42
C GLY A 85 7.49 0.02 1.06
N ARG A 86 7.53 1.33 1.33
CA ARG A 86 6.42 2.08 1.94
C ARG A 86 5.19 2.06 1.04
N ARG A 87 4.04 1.76 1.62
CA ARG A 87 2.74 1.75 0.96
C ARG A 87 1.83 2.81 1.59
N SER A 88 0.91 3.34 0.80
CA SER A 88 -0.13 4.25 1.24
C SER A 88 -1.47 3.81 0.70
N VAL A 89 -2.53 4.03 1.47
CA VAL A 89 -3.91 3.74 1.05
C VAL A 89 -4.89 4.64 1.79
N MET A 90 -6.00 4.99 1.13
CA MET A 90 -7.10 5.70 1.77
C MET A 90 -8.13 4.71 2.30
N VAL A 91 -8.43 4.82 3.58
CA VAL A 91 -9.43 4.01 4.28
C VAL A 91 -10.50 4.90 4.90
N TRP A 92 -11.63 4.32 5.27
CA TRP A 92 -12.66 5.03 6.02
C TRP A 92 -12.12 5.43 7.40
N ARG A 93 -12.53 6.58 7.91
CA ARG A 93 -12.13 7.07 9.24
C ARG A 93 -12.46 6.06 10.36
N ASN A 94 -13.58 5.34 10.24
CA ASN A 94 -13.97 4.31 11.21
C ASN A 94 -13.17 2.99 11.10
N ALA A 95 -12.37 2.82 10.05
CA ALA A 95 -11.46 1.68 9.89
C ALA A 95 -10.15 1.87 10.67
N VAL A 96 -9.96 3.03 11.32
CA VAL A 96 -8.73 3.44 11.99
C VAL A 96 -8.98 3.66 13.48
N THR A 97 -8.08 3.14 14.32
CA THR A 97 -8.06 3.37 15.77
C THR A 97 -6.67 3.80 16.21
N ARG A 98 -6.56 4.70 17.18
CA ARG A 98 -5.24 5.12 17.70
C ARG A 98 -4.51 3.92 18.31
N ARG A 99 -3.20 3.84 18.06
CA ARG A 99 -2.31 2.87 18.69
C ARG A 99 -1.49 3.61 19.75
N SER A 100 -1.99 3.56 20.99
CA SER A 100 -1.28 4.02 22.19
C SER A 100 -0.22 3.01 22.61
#